data_AF-A0A2X3D515-F1
#
_entry.id   AF-A0A2X3D515-F1
#
_cell.length_a   1.000
_cell.length_b   1.000
_cell.length_c   1.000
_cell.angle_alpha   90.00
_cell.angle_beta   90.00
_cell.angle_gamma   90.00
#
_symmetry.space_group_name_H-M   'P 1'
#
loop_
_entity.id
_entity.type
_entity.pdbx_description
1 polymer ?
#
loop_
_entity_poly.entity_id
_entity_poly.type
_entity_poly.pdbx_seq_one_letter_code
_entity_poly.pdbx_strand_id
1 'polypeptide(L)'
;MYAKWADTYQKETGNKVNYQGIGSSGGVKQIIANTVDFGASDAPLADDKLTQEGLFQFPTVIGGVVLAVNLPGGEIRRAGAGWQNPR
;
A
#
# COMPACT_ATOMS: atom_id res chain seq x y z
N MET A 1 7.64 5.82 -0.95
CA MET A 1 7.03 7.00 -0.30
C MET A 1 7.28 7.01 1.21
N TYR A 2 6.72 6.09 1.99
CA TYR A 2 6.83 6.11 3.46
C TYR A 2 8.24 6.17 4.03
N ALA A 3 9.19 5.43 3.44
CA ALA A 3 10.60 5.52 3.87
C ALA A 3 11.15 6.96 3.75
N LYS A 4 10.72 7.70 2.72
CA LYS A 4 11.13 9.10 2.54
C LYS A 4 10.45 10.03 3.53
N TRP A 5 9.16 9.80 3.83
CA TRP A 5 8.46 10.55 4.88
C TRP A 5 9.08 10.31 6.25
N ALA A 6 9.42 9.07 6.60
CA ALA A 6 10.10 8.75 7.85
C ALA A 6 11.47 9.45 7.98
N ASP A 7 12.26 9.48 6.90
CA ASP A 7 13.54 10.22 6.85
C ASP A 7 13.34 11.72 7.12
N THR A 8 12.41 12.36 6.41
CA THR A 8 12.12 13.79 6.61
C THR A 8 11.55 14.07 8.00
N TYR A 9 10.59 13.25 8.46
CA TYR A 9 9.95 13.42 9.77
C TYR A 9 10.96 13.30 10.92
N GLN A 10 11.93 12.39 10.81
CA GLN A 10 13.02 12.30 11.78
C GLN A 10 13.91 13.54 11.78
N LYS A 11 14.24 14.09 10.59
CA LYS A 11 15.06 15.31 10.49
C LYS A 11 14.36 16.53 11.09
N GLU A 12 13.05 16.63 10.91
CA GLU A 12 12.27 17.79 11.35
C GLU A 12 11.81 17.70 12.81
N THR A 13 11.54 16.49 13.31
CA THR A 13 10.92 16.30 14.63
C THR A 13 11.76 15.50 15.62
N GLY A 14 12.79 14.80 15.15
CA GLY A 14 13.58 13.84 15.94
C GLY A 14 12.90 12.48 16.15
N ASN A 15 11.60 12.35 15.86
CA ASN A 15 10.86 11.10 16.02
C ASN A 15 11.23 10.09 14.92
N LYS A 16 11.34 8.81 15.30
CA LYS A 16 11.72 7.74 14.37
C LYS A 16 10.49 6.92 13.99
N VAL A 17 10.29 6.71 12.69
CA VAL A 17 9.30 5.79 12.14
C VAL A 17 10.04 4.68 11.43
N ASN A 18 9.89 3.44 11.89
CA ASN A 18 10.47 2.28 11.25
C ASN A 18 9.44 1.62 10.33
N TYR A 19 9.67 1.64 9.01
CA TYR A 19 8.76 1.02 8.03
C TYR A 19 9.45 -0.13 7.30
N GLN A 20 8.79 -1.28 7.26
CA GLN A 20 9.29 -2.49 6.61
C GLN A 20 8.43 -2.86 5.39
N GLY A 21 9.02 -2.79 4.21
CA GLY A 21 8.34 -3.09 2.93
C GLY A 21 8.19 -4.58 2.66
N ILE A 22 7.43 -5.30 3.48
CA ILE A 22 7.27 -6.77 3.40
C ILE A 22 6.06 -7.22 2.55
N GLY A 23 5.34 -6.27 1.95
CA GLY A 23 4.12 -6.50 1.18
C GLY A 23 2.84 -6.53 2.01
N SER A 24 1.69 -6.31 1.36
CA SER A 24 0.37 -6.12 1.98
C SER A 24 -0.02 -7.26 2.93
N SER A 25 0.11 -8.51 2.49
CA SER A 25 -0.24 -9.68 3.32
C SER A 25 0.65 -9.82 4.55
N GLY A 26 1.92 -9.40 4.46
CA GLY A 26 2.83 -9.37 5.61
C GLY A 26 2.42 -8.29 6.62
N GLY A 27 2.10 -7.09 6.14
CA GLY A 27 1.63 -5.98 6.97
C GLY A 27 0.35 -6.31 7.74
N VAL A 28 -0.65 -6.89 7.07
CA VAL A 28 -1.92 -7.32 7.71
C VAL A 28 -1.67 -8.38 8.79
N LYS A 29 -0.82 -9.37 8.51
CA LYS A 29 -0.48 -10.42 9.50
C LYS A 29 0.21 -9.84 10.74
N GLN A 30 1.15 -8.91 10.55
CA GLN A 30 1.90 -8.34 11.66
C GLN A 30 1.06 -7.41 12.54
N ILE A 31 0.15 -6.61 11.97
CA ILE A 31 -0.72 -5.74 12.78
C ILE A 31 -1.74 -6.55 13.58
N ILE A 32 -2.33 -7.61 12.99
CA ILE A 32 -3.21 -8.54 13.72
C ILE A 32 -2.45 -9.27 14.84
N ALA A 33 -1.18 -9.63 14.60
CA ALA A 33 -0.33 -10.24 15.61
C ALA A 33 0.21 -9.25 16.67
N ASN A 34 -0.13 -7.96 16.57
CA ASN A 34 0.36 -6.90 17.46
C ASN A 34 1.89 -6.81 17.54
N THR A 35 2.60 -7.18 16.48
CA THR A 35 4.08 -7.13 16.44
C THR A 35 4.61 -5.79 15.92
N VAL A 36 3.72 -4.92 15.44
CA VAL A 36 4.02 -3.60 14.85
C VAL A 36 2.95 -2.61 15.27
N ASP A 37 3.29 -1.31 15.27
CA ASP A 37 2.36 -0.23 15.63
C ASP A 37 1.31 0.06 14.54
N PHE A 38 1.64 -0.24 13.27
CA PHE A 38 0.74 -0.07 12.12
C PHE A 38 1.05 -1.07 11.00
N GLY A 39 0.01 -1.43 10.23
CA GLY A 39 0.13 -2.19 8.98
C GLY A 39 -0.13 -1.30 7.76
N ALA A 40 0.35 -1.72 6.59
CA ALA A 40 0.06 -1.08 5.31
C ALA A 40 -0.37 -2.13 4.27
N SER A 41 -1.41 -1.83 3.51
CA SER A 41 -1.96 -2.72 2.48
C SER A 41 -2.58 -1.92 1.33
N ASP A 42 -2.30 -2.34 0.10
CA ASP A 42 -3.01 -1.85 -1.10
C ASP A 42 -4.38 -2.53 -1.30
N ALA A 43 -4.63 -3.64 -0.59
CA ALA A 43 -5.91 -4.34 -0.56
C ALA A 43 -6.65 -3.95 0.72
N PRO A 44 -7.76 -3.19 0.65
CA PRO A 44 -8.52 -2.81 1.83
C PRO A 44 -9.13 -4.06 2.49
N LEU A 45 -9.10 -4.09 3.82
CA LEU A 45 -9.84 -5.08 4.59
C LEU A 45 -11.34 -4.79 4.54
N ALA A 46 -12.15 -5.84 4.60
CA ALA A 46 -13.59 -5.72 4.77
C ALA A 46 -13.94 -5.23 6.19
N ASP A 47 -15.05 -4.52 6.33
CA ASP A 47 -15.46 -3.87 7.58
C ASP A 47 -15.69 -4.86 8.74
N ASP A 48 -16.19 -6.05 8.43
CA ASP A 48 -16.38 -7.14 9.39
C ASP A 48 -15.04 -7.60 9.97
N LYS A 49 -14.01 -7.72 9.11
CA LYS A 49 -12.65 -8.09 9.52
C LYS A 49 -12.00 -6.99 10.35
N LEU A 50 -12.16 -5.72 9.96
CA LEU A 50 -11.68 -4.58 10.74
C LEU A 50 -12.30 -4.57 12.14
N THR A 51 -13.62 -4.78 12.23
CA THR A 51 -14.34 -4.85 13.50
C THR A 51 -13.88 -6.04 14.35
N GLN A 52 -13.73 -7.22 13.74
CA GLN A 52 -13.29 -8.43 14.43
C GLN A 52 -11.89 -8.28 15.04
N GLU A 53 -10.96 -7.65 14.31
CA GLU A 53 -9.58 -7.47 14.73
C GLU A 53 -9.35 -6.18 15.53
N GLY A 54 -10.39 -5.36 15.74
CA GLY A 54 -10.28 -4.07 16.43
C GLY A 54 -9.40 -3.06 15.70
N LEU A 55 -9.38 -3.11 14.37
CA LEU A 55 -8.53 -2.27 13.53
C LEU A 55 -9.31 -1.10 12.93
N PHE A 56 -8.61 0.02 12.75
CA PHE A 56 -9.08 1.17 11.98
C PHE A 56 -8.24 1.32 10.71
N GLN A 57 -8.89 1.59 9.58
CA GLN A 57 -8.24 1.72 8.28
C GLN A 57 -8.50 3.12 7.71
N PHE A 58 -7.44 3.77 7.22
CA PHE A 58 -7.53 5.06 6.54
C PHE A 58 -6.60 5.10 5.31
N PRO A 59 -7.00 5.79 4.22
CA PRO A 59 -6.16 5.93 3.03
C PRO A 59 -5.01 6.92 3.27
N THR A 60 -3.89 6.74 2.57
CA THR A 60 -2.70 7.60 2.71
C THR A 60 -2.30 8.28 1.40
N VAL A 61 -2.18 7.51 0.31
CA VAL A 61 -1.77 7.99 -1.02
C VAL A 61 -2.50 7.21 -2.10
N ILE A 62 -2.65 7.83 -3.28
CA ILE A 62 -3.16 7.17 -4.49
C ILE A 62 -1.98 6.89 -5.41
N GLY A 63 -1.85 5.64 -5.85
CA GLY A 63 -0.81 5.18 -6.78
C GLY A 63 -1.40 4.62 -8.08
N GLY A 64 -0.54 4.42 -9.07
CA GLY A 64 -0.90 3.77 -10.34
C GLY A 64 -0.15 2.45 -10.52
N VAL A 65 -0.88 1.41 -10.94
CA VAL A 65 -0.27 0.15 -11.41
C VAL A 65 -0.05 0.27 -12.92
N VAL A 66 1.19 0.00 -13.35
CA VAL A 66 1.59 0.10 -14.76
C VAL A 66 2.23 -1.19 -15.24
N LEU A 67 2.10 -1.47 -16.53
CA LEU A 67 2.83 -2.56 -17.17
C LEU A 67 4.24 -2.08 -17.54
N ALA A 68 5.26 -2.75 -17.00
CA ALA A 68 6.65 -2.59 -17.44
C ALA A 68 7.00 -3.71 -18.43
N VAL A 69 7.45 -3.36 -19.64
CA VAL A 69 7.91 -4.32 -20.65
C VAL A 69 9.27 -3.89 -21.20
N ASN A 70 10.05 -4.87 -21.65
CA ASN A 70 11.27 -4.65 -22.41
C ASN A 70 11.09 -5.27 -23.80
N LEU A 71 10.88 -4.43 -24.83
CA LEU A 71 10.60 -4.86 -26.19
C LEU A 71 11.75 -4.48 -27.13
N PRO A 72 12.50 -5.45 -27.66
CA PRO A 72 13.44 -5.18 -28.76
C PRO A 72 12.66 -4.77 -30.02
N GLY A 73 12.76 -3.50 -30.43
CA GLY A 73 12.23 -3.01 -31.72
C GLY A 73 11.00 -2.09 -31.70
N GLY A 74 10.33 -1.88 -30.56
CA GLY A 74 9.18 -0.95 -30.39
C GLY A 74 7.88 -1.40 -31.11
N GLU A 75 6.67 -1.29 -30.60
CA GLU A 75 6.02 -0.22 -29.84
C GLU A 75 4.83 -0.83 -29.03
N ILE A 76 4.50 -0.28 -27.85
CA ILE A 76 3.31 -0.69 -27.09
C ILE A 76 2.12 0.15 -27.54
N ARG A 77 1.12 -0.47 -28.16
CA ARG A 77 -0.18 0.17 -28.39
C ARG A 77 -1.09 -0.05 -27.19
N ARG A 78 -1.64 1.04 -26.62
CA ARG A 78 -2.67 0.95 -25.57
C ARG A 78 -3.94 0.32 -26.16
N ALA A 79 -4.43 -0.78 -25.59
CA ALA A 79 -5.83 -1.16 -25.76
C ALA A 79 -6.68 -0.24 -24.87
N GLY A 80 -7.70 0.42 -25.46
CA GLY A 80 -8.59 1.33 -24.73
C GLY A 80 -9.25 0.64 -23.54
N ALA A 81 -9.22 1.30 -22.38
CA ALA A 81 -9.79 0.78 -21.13
C ALA A 81 -11.33 0.87 -21.16
N GLY A 82 -11.98 -0.25 -21.51
CA GLY A 82 -13.39 -0.48 -21.23
C GLY A 82 -13.56 -1.14 -19.86
N TRP A 83 -13.40 -0.39 -18.77
CA TRP A 83 -13.85 -0.83 -17.45
C TRP A 83 -15.30 -0.36 -17.26
N GLN A 84 -16.26 -1.18 -17.70
CA GLN A 84 -17.65 -1.07 -17.24
C GLN A 84 -17.80 -1.96 -16.01
N ASN A 85 -18.12 -1.34 -14.88
CA ASN A 85 -18.50 -2.00 -13.64
C ASN A 85 -19.97 -2.43 -13.74
N PRO A 86 -20.31 -3.74 -13.83
CA PRO A 86 -21.68 -4.15 -13.63
C PRO A 86 -21.97 -4.06 -12.12
N ARG A 87 -23.02 -3.31 -11.79
CA ARG A 87 -23.57 -3.24 -10.44
C ARG A 87 -23.93 -4.61 -9.90
#